data_AF-A0A1V5XLZ4-F1
#
_entry.id   AF-A0A1V5XLZ4-F1
#
_cell.length_a   1.000
_cell.length_b   1.000
_cell.length_c   1.000
_cell.angle_alpha   90.00
_cell.angle_beta   90.00
_cell.angle_gamma   90.00
#
_symmetry.space_group_name_H-M   'P 1'
#
loop_
_entity.id
_entity.type
_entity.pdbx_description
1 polymer ?
#
loop_
_entity_poly.entity_id
_entity_poly.type
_entity_poly.pdbx_seq_one_letter_code
_entity_poly.pdbx_strand_id
1 'polypeptide(L)'
;MTDLPDRIAVRPQGEPRVAPSPASKEAQEALVAGIHLPEPEVLAERAFEPAAPDKATTTPFDSESRLSPSPPDAPGHVSTEVVWVDFERGIEQRLRYDPDELHRAAALLTARGVNEPVRGDAAPGDPPTDETGLTPMGLSGGIENRMYHGWWPAWPYTTVGRVHARGGTGTLVGRRIVLTCAHCLVDETQHAYMPQPWYFVPREGMGVGPWGWLEVEGFWAGSYINAGCTQGATWAQCVPEDWALLVLKDSFPKGHPGWLGYASLNLADTISASNKRSPGYPCCGNSHSPFDALGNDCRVCGVPAALACNDFQWGQPSNCSIGGFEFSNLALTHGCDVSPGHSGGPVFYNSGGNYYVIGENSAEKYTTCVGHPAAANPNLARRIDNNLHSIITLLKAFYP
;
A
#
# COMPACT_ATOMS: atom_id res chain seq x y z
N MET A 1 5.04 -76.11 -24.53
CA MET A 1 4.57 -75.87 -23.14
C MET A 1 5.78 -75.26 -22.43
N THR A 2 5.87 -73.97 -22.18
CA THR A 2 4.91 -73.07 -21.52
C THR A 2 5.22 -71.62 -21.89
N ASP A 3 4.24 -70.90 -22.43
CA ASP A 3 4.23 -69.44 -22.47
C ASP A 3 3.70 -68.91 -21.14
N LEU A 4 4.41 -67.96 -20.53
CA LEU A 4 3.99 -67.19 -19.36
C LEU A 4 3.58 -65.79 -19.83
N PRO A 5 2.44 -65.24 -19.37
CA PRO A 5 1.95 -63.95 -19.83
C PRO A 5 2.64 -62.77 -19.13
N ASP A 6 2.76 -61.68 -19.88
CA ASP A 6 3.27 -60.38 -19.46
C ASP A 6 2.60 -59.86 -18.18
N ARG A 7 3.44 -59.50 -17.19
CA ARG A 7 3.01 -58.84 -15.96
C ARG A 7 2.71 -57.37 -16.27
N ILE A 8 1.44 -57.01 -16.19
CA ILE A 8 0.97 -55.62 -16.13
C ILE A 8 1.56 -54.98 -14.86
N ALA A 9 2.42 -53.98 -15.05
CA ALA A 9 2.93 -53.16 -13.96
C ALA A 9 1.79 -52.27 -13.42
N VAL A 10 1.29 -52.62 -12.25
CA VAL A 10 0.34 -51.80 -11.48
C VAL A 10 1.08 -50.54 -11.04
N ARG A 11 0.67 -49.36 -11.54
CA ARG A 11 1.16 -48.08 -11.01
C ARG A 11 0.82 -47.99 -9.51
N PRO A 12 1.77 -47.62 -8.64
CA PRO A 12 1.49 -47.45 -7.22
C PRO A 12 0.37 -46.40 -7.05
N GLN A 13 -0.61 -46.74 -6.21
CA GLN A 13 -1.70 -45.84 -5.86
C GLN A 13 -1.12 -44.54 -5.29
N GLY A 14 -1.53 -43.43 -5.91
CA GLY A 14 -0.86 -42.15 -5.84
C GLY A 14 -0.76 -41.56 -4.44
N GLU A 15 0.39 -40.91 -4.20
CA GLU A 15 0.56 -39.99 -3.08
C GLU A 15 -0.57 -38.94 -3.10
N PRO A 16 -1.13 -38.59 -1.93
CA PRO A 16 -2.16 -37.57 -1.85
C PRO A 16 -1.62 -36.25 -2.42
N ARG A 17 -2.29 -35.69 -3.43
CA ARG A 17 -1.99 -34.35 -3.93
C ARG A 17 -2.17 -33.36 -2.78
N VAL A 18 -1.07 -32.76 -2.35
CA VAL A 18 -1.10 -31.61 -1.43
C VAL A 18 -1.89 -30.50 -2.13
N ALA A 19 -2.91 -29.98 -1.47
CA ALA A 19 -3.67 -28.84 -2.01
C ALA A 19 -2.71 -27.66 -2.25
N PRO A 20 -2.82 -26.94 -3.38
CA PRO A 20 -1.97 -25.79 -3.64
C PRO A 20 -2.12 -24.75 -2.53
N SER A 21 -1.02 -24.05 -2.22
CA SER A 21 -1.05 -22.94 -1.26
C SER A 21 -2.10 -21.91 -1.68
N PRO A 22 -2.91 -21.34 -0.77
CA PRO A 22 -3.79 -20.22 -1.10
C PRO A 22 -3.06 -19.01 -1.69
N ALA A 23 -1.74 -18.89 -1.44
CA ALA A 23 -0.88 -17.85 -2.00
C ALA A 23 -0.32 -18.19 -3.40
N SER A 24 -0.64 -19.37 -3.94
CA SER A 24 -0.17 -19.80 -5.25
C SER A 24 -0.90 -19.09 -6.40
N LYS A 25 -0.22 -19.02 -7.54
CA LYS A 25 -0.78 -18.50 -8.78
C LYS A 25 -2.00 -19.31 -9.21
N GLU A 26 -1.93 -20.63 -9.12
CA GLU A 26 -3.00 -21.54 -9.52
C GLU A 26 -4.27 -21.33 -8.68
N ALA A 27 -4.11 -21.04 -7.38
CA ALA A 27 -5.23 -20.72 -6.51
C ALA A 27 -5.91 -19.40 -6.94
N GLN A 28 -5.13 -18.37 -7.28
CA GLN A 28 -5.69 -17.09 -7.77
C GLN A 28 -6.32 -17.23 -9.15
N GLU A 29 -5.68 -17.92 -10.09
CA GLU A 29 -6.23 -18.20 -11.43
C GLU A 29 -7.57 -18.95 -11.35
N ALA A 30 -7.71 -19.88 -10.40
CA ALA A 30 -8.96 -20.60 -10.18
C ALA A 30 -10.11 -19.67 -9.73
N LEU A 31 -9.83 -18.61 -8.96
CA LEU A 31 -10.84 -17.62 -8.57
C LEU A 31 -11.32 -16.81 -9.78
N VAL A 32 -10.45 -16.54 -10.74
CA VAL A 32 -10.72 -15.71 -11.92
C VAL A 32 -11.36 -16.51 -13.06
N ALA A 33 -11.15 -17.82 -13.11
CA ALA A 33 -11.56 -18.68 -14.20
C ALA A 33 -13.02 -18.49 -14.65
N GLY A 34 -13.22 -18.18 -15.94
CA GLY A 34 -14.54 -18.00 -16.54
C GLY A 34 -15.22 -16.66 -16.26
N ILE A 35 -14.53 -15.69 -15.66
CA ILE A 35 -15.00 -14.30 -15.56
C ILE A 35 -14.44 -13.52 -16.75
N HIS A 36 -15.30 -12.77 -17.43
CA HIS A 36 -14.86 -11.77 -18.41
C HIS A 36 -14.35 -10.53 -17.65
N LEU A 37 -13.10 -10.17 -17.87
CA LEU A 37 -12.47 -8.99 -17.30
C LEU A 37 -12.62 -7.83 -18.30
N PRO A 38 -13.21 -6.68 -17.91
CA PRO A 38 -13.33 -5.55 -18.80
C PRO A 38 -11.96 -4.98 -19.17
N GLU A 39 -11.82 -4.61 -20.44
CA GLU A 39 -10.64 -3.90 -20.94
C GLU A 39 -10.92 -2.40 -20.93
N PRO A 40 -9.95 -1.56 -20.52
CA PRO A 40 -10.14 -0.11 -20.55
C PRO A 40 -10.00 0.44 -21.97
N GLU A 41 -10.65 1.58 -22.23
CA GLU A 41 -10.39 2.42 -23.40
C GLU A 41 -9.02 3.09 -23.27
N VAL A 42 -8.17 2.98 -24.29
CA VAL A 42 -6.90 3.72 -24.37
C VAL A 42 -7.18 5.14 -24.86
N LEU A 43 -7.11 6.11 -23.94
CA LEU A 43 -7.32 7.53 -24.24
C LEU A 43 -6.07 8.18 -24.87
N ALA A 44 -4.90 7.77 -24.41
CA ALA A 44 -3.60 8.24 -24.92
C ALA A 44 -2.51 7.21 -24.64
N GLU A 45 -1.49 7.18 -25.49
CA GLU A 45 -0.26 6.41 -25.31
C GLU A 45 0.93 7.28 -25.68
N ARG A 46 2.00 7.23 -24.89
CA ARG A 46 3.28 7.87 -25.17
C ARG A 46 4.44 7.01 -24.69
N ALA A 47 5.65 7.34 -25.15
CA ALA A 47 6.85 6.80 -24.53
C ALA A 47 6.92 7.20 -23.05
N PHE A 48 7.33 6.27 -22.20
CA PHE A 48 7.59 6.55 -20.80
C PHE A 48 8.92 7.30 -20.69
N GLU A 49 8.86 8.54 -20.24
CA GLU A 49 10.01 9.42 -20.01
C GLU A 49 10.14 9.65 -18.50
N PRO A 50 10.90 8.81 -17.77
CA PRO A 50 11.12 9.05 -16.36
C PRO A 50 11.93 10.32 -16.15
N ALA A 51 11.85 10.87 -14.94
CA ALA A 51 12.72 11.92 -14.45
C ALA A 51 14.18 11.57 -14.76
N ALA A 52 14.95 12.58 -15.17
CA ALA A 52 16.37 12.42 -15.39
C ALA A 52 17.03 11.96 -14.08
N PRO A 53 18.01 11.04 -14.11
CA PRO A 53 18.74 10.65 -12.93
C PRO A 53 19.45 11.88 -12.37
N ASP A 54 18.93 12.46 -11.29
CA ASP A 54 19.59 13.59 -10.66
C ASP A 54 20.84 13.07 -9.96
N LYS A 55 22.00 13.61 -10.33
CA LYS A 55 23.30 13.22 -9.75
C LYS A 55 23.48 13.76 -8.32
N ALA A 56 22.57 14.60 -7.82
CA ALA A 56 22.88 15.47 -6.68
C ALA A 56 21.82 15.60 -5.57
N THR A 57 20.65 14.99 -5.63
CA THR A 57 19.60 15.20 -4.60
C THR A 57 19.24 13.93 -3.84
N THR A 58 20.14 13.51 -2.96
CA THR A 58 19.77 12.70 -1.78
C THR A 58 19.10 13.56 -0.69
N THR A 59 18.57 14.73 -1.02
CA THR A 59 17.89 15.59 -0.05
C THR A 59 16.57 14.94 0.36
N PRO A 60 16.39 14.59 1.64
CA PRO A 60 15.23 13.84 2.11
C PRO A 60 13.96 14.70 2.06
N PHE A 61 12.86 14.16 1.53
CA PHE A 61 11.44 14.46 1.86
C PHE A 61 11.01 15.92 2.18
N ASP A 62 11.66 16.97 1.66
CA ASP A 62 11.38 18.38 2.03
C ASP A 62 10.21 19.03 1.26
N SER A 63 9.40 18.29 0.51
CA SER A 63 8.39 18.87 -0.40
C SER A 63 6.92 18.56 -0.09
N GLU A 64 6.62 17.73 0.91
CA GLU A 64 5.22 17.39 1.28
C GLU A 64 4.38 18.60 1.75
N SER A 65 4.99 19.79 1.95
CA SER A 65 4.33 20.97 2.53
C SER A 65 3.71 21.97 1.53
N ARG A 66 3.61 21.67 0.24
CA ARG A 66 3.23 22.70 -0.76
C ARG A 66 1.76 22.72 -1.18
N LEU A 67 0.94 21.80 -0.70
CA LEU A 67 -0.48 21.78 -1.05
C LEU A 67 -1.26 22.79 -0.20
N SER A 68 -1.90 23.75 -0.86
CA SER A 68 -2.73 24.76 -0.20
C SER A 68 -4.07 24.14 0.24
N PRO A 69 -4.53 24.39 1.48
CA PRO A 69 -5.80 23.85 1.96
C PRO A 69 -6.96 24.32 1.08
N SER A 70 -7.80 23.37 0.64
CA SER A 70 -9.01 23.66 -0.15
C SER A 70 -10.19 24.05 0.75
N PRO A 71 -11.16 24.84 0.25
CA PRO A 71 -12.50 24.88 0.84
C PRO A 71 -13.19 23.50 0.72
N PRO A 72 -14.08 23.15 1.66
CA PRO A 72 -14.56 21.77 1.87
C PRO A 72 -15.49 21.15 0.80
N ASP A 73 -15.85 21.85 -0.28
CA ASP A 73 -17.00 21.46 -1.12
C ASP A 73 -16.72 21.32 -2.63
N ALA A 74 -15.50 20.97 -3.04
CA ALA A 74 -15.27 20.60 -4.45
C ALA A 74 -16.02 19.30 -4.78
N PRO A 75 -16.87 19.24 -5.84
CA PRO A 75 -17.59 18.04 -6.20
C PRO A 75 -16.59 16.90 -6.46
N GLY A 76 -16.76 15.78 -5.77
CA GLY A 76 -15.90 14.60 -5.89
C GLY A 76 -15.96 14.01 -7.28
N HIS A 77 -14.96 14.32 -8.09
CA HIS A 77 -14.75 13.63 -9.35
C HIS A 77 -14.15 12.26 -9.03
N VAL A 78 -14.95 11.20 -9.12
CA VAL A 78 -14.40 9.85 -9.05
C VAL A 78 -13.95 9.49 -10.45
N SER A 79 -12.68 9.72 -10.74
CA SER A 79 -12.12 9.39 -12.04
C SER A 79 -12.08 7.88 -12.22
N THR A 80 -12.67 7.35 -13.30
CA THR A 80 -12.31 6.00 -13.80
C THR A 80 -11.13 6.05 -14.76
N GLU A 81 -10.53 7.23 -14.95
CA GLU A 81 -9.28 7.35 -15.66
C GLU A 81 -8.12 6.96 -14.76
N VAL A 82 -7.26 6.11 -15.29
CA VAL A 82 -6.06 5.62 -14.63
C VAL A 82 -4.88 5.81 -15.56
N VAL A 83 -3.70 5.95 -14.97
CA VAL A 83 -2.44 5.90 -15.70
C VAL A 83 -1.87 4.49 -15.54
N TRP A 84 -1.48 3.86 -16.65
CA TRP A 84 -0.71 2.62 -16.66
C TRP A 84 0.67 2.91 -17.22
N VAL A 85 1.71 2.45 -16.52
CA VAL A 85 3.09 2.51 -16.98
C VAL A 85 3.65 1.10 -17.04
N ASP A 86 4.16 0.73 -18.22
CA ASP A 86 4.80 -0.56 -18.49
C ASP A 86 6.30 -0.34 -18.69
N PHE A 87 7.11 -0.91 -17.79
CA PHE A 87 8.56 -0.69 -17.78
C PHE A 87 9.26 -1.47 -18.88
N GLU A 88 8.77 -2.66 -19.24
CA GLU A 88 9.37 -3.48 -20.28
C GLU A 88 9.15 -2.86 -21.66
N ARG A 89 7.93 -2.35 -21.91
CA ARG A 89 7.58 -1.69 -23.16
C ARG A 89 8.04 -0.24 -23.20
N GLY A 90 8.36 0.36 -22.06
CA GLY A 90 8.74 1.77 -21.96
C GLY A 90 7.61 2.70 -22.42
N ILE A 91 6.36 2.40 -22.03
CA ILE A 91 5.18 3.19 -22.41
C ILE A 91 4.40 3.67 -21.19
N GLU A 92 3.74 4.81 -21.35
CA GLU A 92 2.72 5.33 -20.46
C GLU A 92 1.41 5.44 -21.24
N GLN A 93 0.32 4.92 -20.66
CA GLN A 93 -1.01 5.01 -21.21
C GLN A 93 -1.95 5.72 -20.23
N ARG A 94 -2.84 6.55 -20.77
CA ARG A 94 -4.05 7.00 -20.06
C ARG A 94 -5.19 6.11 -20.49
N LEU A 95 -5.82 5.49 -19.51
CA LEU A 95 -6.83 4.46 -19.70
C LEU A 95 -8.12 4.90 -19.02
N ARG A 96 -9.27 4.47 -19.53
CA ARG A 96 -10.57 4.69 -18.88
C ARG A 96 -11.39 3.42 -18.86
N TYR A 97 -11.90 3.06 -17.69
CA TYR A 97 -12.86 1.96 -17.58
C TYR A 97 -14.30 2.46 -17.71
N ASP A 98 -15.15 1.65 -18.33
CA ASP A 98 -16.59 1.75 -18.15
C ASP A 98 -16.92 1.42 -16.68
N PRO A 99 -17.51 2.36 -15.92
CA PRO A 99 -17.75 2.15 -14.49
C PRO A 99 -18.65 0.94 -14.21
N ASP A 100 -19.67 0.71 -15.03
CA ASP A 100 -20.65 -0.34 -14.79
C ASP A 100 -20.05 -1.72 -15.04
N GLU A 101 -19.27 -1.90 -16.11
CA GLU A 101 -18.54 -3.13 -16.38
C GLU A 101 -17.50 -3.43 -15.29
N LEU A 102 -16.73 -2.41 -14.89
CA LEU A 102 -15.73 -2.51 -13.84
C LEU A 102 -16.36 -2.97 -12.51
N HIS A 103 -17.44 -2.32 -12.07
CA HIS A 103 -18.12 -2.68 -10.82
C HIS A 103 -18.76 -4.06 -10.88
N ARG A 104 -19.36 -4.44 -12.02
CA ARG A 104 -19.93 -5.79 -12.20
C ARG A 104 -18.86 -6.86 -12.10
N ALA A 105 -17.74 -6.70 -12.79
CA ALA A 105 -16.63 -7.67 -12.74
C ALA A 105 -16.05 -7.77 -11.31
N ALA A 106 -15.81 -6.62 -10.67
CA ALA A 106 -15.30 -6.58 -9.30
C ALA A 106 -16.26 -7.26 -8.30
N ALA A 107 -17.58 -7.07 -8.43
CA ALA A 107 -18.56 -7.73 -7.57
C ALA A 107 -18.52 -9.27 -7.73
N LEU A 108 -18.40 -9.77 -8.96
CA LEU A 108 -18.28 -11.21 -9.24
C LEU A 108 -16.99 -11.79 -8.65
N LEU A 109 -15.86 -11.09 -8.80
CA LEU A 109 -14.56 -11.49 -8.25
C LEU A 109 -14.57 -11.45 -6.70
N THR A 110 -15.17 -10.42 -6.11
CA THR A 110 -15.35 -10.29 -4.66
C THR A 110 -16.19 -11.45 -4.11
N ALA A 111 -17.27 -11.82 -4.78
CA ALA A 111 -18.10 -12.97 -4.39
C ALA A 111 -17.35 -14.32 -4.43
N ARG A 112 -16.21 -14.39 -5.14
CA ARG A 112 -15.31 -15.54 -5.16
C ARG A 112 -14.16 -15.45 -4.16
N GLY A 113 -14.08 -14.35 -3.39
CA GLY A 113 -13.05 -14.17 -2.37
C GLY A 113 -11.72 -13.62 -2.90
N VAL A 114 -11.70 -12.98 -4.08
CA VAL A 114 -10.47 -12.36 -4.62
C VAL A 114 -9.91 -11.28 -3.68
N ASN A 115 -10.75 -10.60 -2.92
CA ASN A 115 -10.35 -9.56 -1.97
C ASN A 115 -9.98 -10.09 -0.57
N GLU A 116 -10.00 -11.40 -0.35
CA GLU A 116 -9.69 -11.99 0.95
C GLU A 116 -8.18 -11.96 1.25
N PRO A 117 -7.78 -11.77 2.53
CA PRO A 117 -6.40 -11.86 2.94
C PRO A 117 -5.89 -13.29 2.79
N VAL A 118 -4.63 -13.42 2.41
CA VAL A 118 -3.91 -14.70 2.41
C VAL A 118 -2.65 -14.58 3.24
N ARG A 119 -2.54 -15.46 4.24
CA ARG A 119 -1.28 -15.66 4.97
C ARG A 119 -0.29 -16.34 4.03
N GLY A 120 0.90 -15.74 3.87
CA GLY A 120 1.96 -16.30 3.05
C GLY A 120 2.75 -17.41 3.74
N ASP A 121 3.94 -17.68 3.22
CA ASP A 121 4.85 -18.73 3.68
C ASP A 121 5.56 -18.37 5.01
N ALA A 122 5.18 -17.26 5.65
CA ALA A 122 5.75 -16.80 6.91
C ALA A 122 5.45 -17.76 8.08
N ALA A 123 6.43 -17.95 8.97
CA ALA A 123 6.33 -18.83 10.13
C ALA A 123 5.17 -18.44 11.07
N PRO A 124 4.51 -19.43 11.72
CA PRO A 124 3.39 -19.18 12.62
C PRO A 124 3.87 -18.43 13.86
N GLY A 125 3.70 -17.11 13.83
CA GLY A 125 3.66 -16.26 15.01
C GLY A 125 2.40 -15.42 14.92
N ASP A 126 1.52 -15.56 15.89
CA ASP A 126 0.49 -14.55 16.09
C ASP A 126 1.20 -13.19 16.29
N PRO A 127 0.60 -12.07 15.83
CA PRO A 127 1.14 -10.77 16.18
C PRO A 127 1.30 -10.68 17.69
N PRO A 128 2.33 -9.99 18.20
CA PRO A 128 2.43 -9.71 19.62
C PRO A 128 1.06 -9.24 20.10
N THR A 129 0.49 -9.96 21.06
CA THR A 129 -0.74 -9.53 21.72
C THR A 129 -0.51 -8.09 22.13
N ASP A 130 -1.43 -7.19 21.74
CA ASP A 130 -1.41 -5.77 22.07
C ASP A 130 -0.74 -5.58 23.43
N GLU A 131 0.43 -4.91 23.47
CA GLU A 131 1.15 -4.74 24.72
C GLU A 131 0.27 -3.93 25.67
N THR A 132 -0.49 -4.67 26.49
CA THR A 132 -1.48 -4.16 27.41
C THR A 132 -0.70 -3.53 28.57
N GLY A 133 -0.57 -2.21 28.55
CA GLY A 133 0.14 -1.49 29.61
C GLY A 133 0.73 -0.14 29.21
N LEU A 134 0.80 0.16 27.91
CA LEU A 134 1.17 1.49 27.45
C LEU A 134 -0.08 2.36 27.34
N THR A 135 -0.16 3.41 28.15
CA THR A 135 -1.16 4.46 27.99
C THR A 135 -0.84 5.21 26.69
N PRO A 136 -1.64 5.10 25.63
CA PRO A 136 -1.32 5.71 24.34
C PRO A 136 -1.51 7.21 24.45
N MET A 137 -0.51 8.02 24.06
CA MET A 137 -0.78 9.42 23.71
C MET A 137 0.19 9.91 22.65
N GLY A 138 -0.40 10.59 21.66
CA GLY A 138 0.21 11.35 20.58
C GLY A 138 0.43 10.55 19.29
N LEU A 139 0.88 11.13 18.17
CA LEU A 139 0.60 12.40 17.46
C LEU A 139 -0.89 12.64 17.15
N SER A 140 -1.78 11.81 17.66
CA SER A 140 -3.05 12.28 18.22
C SER A 140 -2.82 12.83 19.63
N GLY A 141 -2.42 14.09 19.74
CA GLY A 141 -2.16 14.74 21.04
C GLY A 141 -0.70 15.06 21.39
N GLY A 142 0.25 15.01 20.44
CA GLY A 142 1.57 15.67 20.56
C GLY A 142 2.75 14.89 21.18
N ILE A 143 2.70 13.56 21.23
CA ILE A 143 3.76 12.66 21.75
C ILE A 143 3.95 11.47 20.76
N GLU A 144 5.18 11.06 20.48
CA GLU A 144 5.42 9.93 19.57
C GLU A 144 5.16 8.58 20.25
N ASN A 145 4.28 7.72 19.72
CA ASN A 145 3.99 6.40 20.30
C ASN A 145 4.24 5.21 19.35
N ARG A 146 4.81 5.45 18.16
CA ARG A 146 5.20 4.36 17.26
C ARG A 146 6.22 3.47 17.94
N MET A 147 6.06 2.18 17.72
CA MET A 147 6.97 1.14 18.16
C MET A 147 7.58 0.44 16.97
N TYR A 148 8.81 0.00 17.15
CA TYR A 148 9.46 -0.90 16.21
C TYR A 148 8.75 -2.25 16.25
N HIS A 149 8.31 -2.76 15.11
CA HIS A 149 7.67 -4.08 15.03
C HIS A 149 8.66 -5.27 15.16
N GLY A 150 9.85 -5.05 15.73
CA GLY A 150 10.80 -6.08 16.16
C GLY A 150 11.50 -6.81 15.00
N TRP A 151 12.05 -7.99 15.26
CA TRP A 151 12.54 -8.91 14.20
C TRP A 151 11.55 -10.03 13.88
N TRP A 152 10.38 -10.01 14.51
CA TRP A 152 9.43 -11.11 14.45
C TRP A 152 8.59 -10.98 13.17
N PRO A 153 8.60 -11.99 12.27
CA PRO A 153 7.82 -11.99 11.04
C PRO A 153 6.36 -12.31 11.37
N ALA A 154 5.70 -11.42 12.10
CA ALA A 154 4.31 -11.61 12.48
C ALA A 154 3.38 -11.11 11.38
N TRP A 155 2.45 -11.96 10.97
CA TRP A 155 1.25 -11.54 10.25
C TRP A 155 0.48 -10.52 11.10
N PRO A 156 -0.03 -9.40 10.55
CA PRO A 156 -0.10 -9.00 9.13
C PRO A 156 1.11 -8.20 8.63
N TYR A 157 2.07 -7.87 9.48
CA TYR A 157 3.14 -6.90 9.20
C TYR A 157 4.11 -7.34 8.10
N THR A 158 4.16 -8.64 7.80
CA THR A 158 4.97 -9.22 6.73
C THR A 158 4.55 -8.75 5.34
N THR A 159 3.32 -8.27 5.16
CA THR A 159 2.80 -7.80 3.86
C THR A 159 3.11 -6.33 3.59
N VAL A 160 3.62 -5.62 4.60
CA VAL A 160 3.93 -4.18 4.51
C VAL A 160 5.43 -4.01 4.32
N GLY A 161 5.80 -3.25 3.30
CA GLY A 161 7.18 -3.14 2.83
C GLY A 161 7.56 -1.74 2.41
N ARG A 162 8.86 -1.54 2.19
CA ARG A 162 9.39 -0.28 1.66
C ARG A 162 9.29 -0.28 0.14
N VAL A 163 8.93 0.87 -0.42
CA VAL A 163 8.98 1.13 -1.86
C VAL A 163 10.31 1.83 -2.19
N HIS A 164 11.19 1.13 -2.90
CA HIS A 164 12.49 1.64 -3.36
C HIS A 164 12.36 2.28 -4.75
N ALA A 165 11.73 3.45 -4.79
CA ALA A 165 11.78 4.38 -5.93
C ALA A 165 12.39 5.70 -5.46
N ARG A 166 11.69 6.41 -4.56
CA ARG A 166 12.19 7.56 -3.79
C ARG A 166 12.24 7.29 -2.28
N GLY A 167 11.50 6.29 -1.81
CA GLY A 167 11.16 6.05 -0.41
C GLY A 167 9.64 6.03 -0.24
N GLY A 168 9.16 5.53 0.90
CA GLY A 168 7.73 5.34 1.16
C GLY A 168 7.40 3.90 1.57
N THR A 169 6.14 3.69 1.88
CA THR A 169 5.58 2.41 2.31
C THR A 169 4.62 1.87 1.25
N GLY A 170 4.54 0.56 1.12
CA GLY A 170 3.52 -0.12 0.34
C GLY A 170 3.00 -1.36 1.06
N THR A 171 1.86 -1.86 0.60
CA THR A 171 1.19 -3.03 1.17
C THR A 171 0.78 -4.01 0.09
N LEU A 172 1.18 -5.27 0.22
CA LEU A 172 0.65 -6.35 -0.62
C LEU A 172 -0.85 -6.50 -0.34
N VAL A 173 -1.66 -6.24 -1.37
CA VAL A 173 -3.12 -6.44 -1.39
C VAL A 173 -3.53 -7.57 -2.34
N GLY A 174 -2.58 -8.10 -3.11
CA GLY A 174 -2.70 -9.34 -3.87
C GLY A 174 -1.33 -10.01 -4.01
N ARG A 175 -1.27 -11.14 -4.71
CA ARG A 175 -0.01 -11.86 -4.94
C ARG A 175 1.05 -10.96 -5.58
N ARG A 176 0.67 -10.19 -6.61
CA ARG A 176 1.60 -9.32 -7.35
C ARG A 176 1.28 -7.83 -7.22
N ILE A 177 0.31 -7.46 -6.38
CA ILE A 177 -0.22 -6.09 -6.33
C ILE A 177 0.14 -5.44 -5.00
N VAL A 178 0.86 -4.33 -5.07
CA VAL A 178 1.22 -3.49 -3.90
C VAL A 178 0.50 -2.15 -3.99
N LEU A 179 -0.32 -1.85 -2.98
CA LEU A 179 -0.93 -0.52 -2.80
C LEU A 179 0.07 0.43 -2.14
N THR A 180 0.19 1.63 -2.71
CA THR A 180 1.00 2.75 -2.20
C THR A 180 0.39 4.08 -2.68
N CYS A 181 1.04 5.21 -2.39
CA CYS A 181 0.61 6.53 -2.87
C CYS A 181 1.25 6.87 -4.22
N ALA A 182 0.57 7.66 -5.04
CA ALA A 182 1.10 8.10 -6.32
C ALA A 182 2.31 9.02 -6.13
N HIS A 183 2.28 9.90 -5.12
CA HIS A 183 3.39 10.82 -4.86
C HIS A 183 4.69 10.10 -4.45
N CYS A 184 4.62 8.85 -3.97
CA CYS A 184 5.81 8.03 -3.69
C CYS A 184 6.59 7.66 -4.97
N LEU A 185 5.95 7.80 -6.13
CA LEU A 185 6.47 7.41 -7.44
C LEU A 185 6.95 8.60 -8.28
N VAL A 186 6.78 9.83 -7.77
CA VAL A 186 6.93 11.06 -8.55
C VAL A 186 8.07 11.91 -8.00
N ASP A 187 8.89 12.42 -8.92
CA ASP A 187 9.78 13.55 -8.69
C ASP A 187 8.96 14.83 -8.87
N GLU A 188 8.65 15.49 -7.75
CA GLU A 188 7.84 16.70 -7.75
C GLU A 188 8.56 17.92 -8.36
N THR A 189 9.90 17.91 -8.41
CA THR A 189 10.69 18.99 -9.03
C THR A 189 10.72 18.83 -10.54
N GLN A 190 10.79 17.60 -11.04
CA GLN A 190 10.79 17.32 -12.47
C GLN A 190 9.37 17.11 -13.04
N HIS A 191 8.35 17.04 -12.17
CA HIS A 191 6.96 16.73 -12.54
C HIS A 191 6.84 15.43 -13.33
N ALA A 192 7.66 14.44 -13.01
CA ALA A 192 7.80 13.19 -13.75
C ALA A 192 7.94 12.00 -12.79
N TYR A 193 7.70 10.79 -13.29
CA TYR A 193 7.91 9.59 -12.48
C TYR A 193 9.40 9.34 -12.21
N MET A 194 9.72 8.79 -11.04
CA MET A 194 11.10 8.48 -10.64
C MET A 194 11.78 7.51 -11.63
N PRO A 195 13.11 7.60 -11.82
CA PRO A 195 13.85 6.66 -12.65
C PRO A 195 13.80 5.23 -12.11
N GLN A 196 13.88 4.26 -13.01
CA GLN A 196 13.98 2.81 -12.74
C GLN A 196 15.42 2.38 -12.39
N PRO A 197 15.62 1.16 -11.83
CA PRO A 197 14.62 0.13 -11.46
C PRO A 197 13.94 0.39 -10.12
N TRP A 198 12.72 -0.13 -9.94
CA TRP A 198 11.97 -0.04 -8.68
C TRP A 198 11.83 -1.40 -8.02
N TYR A 199 11.85 -1.40 -6.69
CA TYR A 199 11.66 -2.60 -5.88
C TYR A 199 10.68 -2.38 -4.75
N PHE A 200 9.96 -3.45 -4.38
CA PHE A 200 9.24 -3.55 -3.13
C PHE A 200 9.94 -4.55 -2.21
N VAL A 201 10.23 -4.15 -0.98
CA VAL A 201 10.90 -5.00 0.00
C VAL A 201 9.96 -5.22 1.18
N PRO A 202 9.17 -6.30 1.18
CA PRO A 202 8.29 -6.63 2.29
C PRO A 202 9.12 -6.87 3.54
N ARG A 203 8.69 -6.23 4.64
CA ARG A 203 9.32 -6.35 5.96
C ARG A 203 10.82 -6.06 5.97
N GLU A 204 11.26 -5.02 5.28
CA GLU A 204 12.67 -4.63 5.34
C GLU A 204 13.10 -4.29 6.78
N GLY A 205 14.32 -4.69 7.12
CA GLY A 205 14.96 -4.40 8.40
C GLY A 205 16.47 -4.35 8.23
N MET A 206 17.11 -3.19 8.45
CA MET A 206 18.57 -3.01 8.27
C MET A 206 19.07 -3.44 6.87
N GLY A 207 18.31 -3.12 5.81
CA GLY A 207 18.62 -3.53 4.43
C GLY A 207 18.40 -5.02 4.14
N VAL A 208 17.86 -5.78 5.10
CA VAL A 208 17.49 -7.19 4.92
C VAL A 208 16.01 -7.29 4.60
N GLY A 209 15.69 -7.80 3.42
CA GLY A 209 14.35 -8.25 3.04
C GLY A 209 14.21 -9.76 3.22
N PRO A 210 13.42 -10.25 4.20
CA PRO A 210 13.28 -11.69 4.44
C PRO A 210 12.72 -12.44 3.21
N TRP A 211 11.86 -11.80 2.43
CA TRP A 211 11.33 -12.32 1.16
C TRP A 211 12.10 -11.84 -0.08
N GLY A 212 13.19 -11.11 0.12
CA GLY A 212 14.00 -10.54 -0.96
C GLY A 212 13.48 -9.20 -1.47
N TRP A 213 14.12 -8.74 -2.55
CA TRP A 213 13.77 -7.51 -3.25
C TRP A 213 12.89 -7.89 -4.43
N LEU A 214 11.62 -7.50 -4.38
CA LEU A 214 10.63 -7.86 -5.39
C LEU A 214 10.61 -6.77 -6.45
N GLU A 215 11.03 -7.12 -7.66
CA GLU A 215 11.13 -6.17 -8.77
C GLU A 215 9.74 -5.78 -9.28
N VAL A 216 9.56 -4.49 -9.56
CA VAL A 216 8.33 -3.92 -10.14
C VAL A 216 8.44 -3.94 -11.66
N GLU A 217 7.41 -4.41 -12.37
CA GLU A 217 7.36 -4.40 -13.85
C GLU A 217 6.54 -3.24 -14.43
N GLY A 218 5.74 -2.59 -13.61
CA GLY A 218 4.92 -1.45 -13.99
C GLY A 218 4.03 -1.02 -12.85
N PHE A 219 3.20 -0.01 -13.08
CA PHE A 219 2.23 0.45 -12.09
C PHE A 219 0.99 1.08 -12.71
N TRP A 220 -0.12 0.94 -11.98
CA TRP A 220 -1.35 1.67 -12.20
C TRP A 220 -1.45 2.80 -11.19
N ALA A 221 -1.88 3.99 -11.57
CA ALA A 221 -2.03 5.10 -10.63
C ALA A 221 -3.25 5.96 -10.96
N GLY A 222 -3.66 6.74 -9.96
CA GLY A 222 -4.51 7.89 -10.18
C GLY A 222 -3.82 8.92 -11.08
N SER A 223 -4.57 9.94 -11.50
CA SER A 223 -4.10 10.99 -12.40
C SER A 223 -3.23 12.05 -11.72
N TYR A 224 -2.43 11.70 -10.70
CA TYR A 224 -1.73 12.64 -9.81
C TYR A 224 -0.95 13.76 -10.54
N ILE A 225 -0.07 13.39 -11.49
CA ILE A 225 0.67 14.37 -12.30
C ILE A 225 -0.29 15.20 -13.18
N ASN A 226 -1.22 14.54 -13.86
CA ASN A 226 -2.17 15.17 -14.78
C ASN A 226 -3.19 16.08 -14.06
N ALA A 227 -3.45 15.83 -12.78
CA ALA A 227 -4.26 16.65 -11.89
C ALA A 227 -3.50 17.89 -11.39
N GLY A 228 -2.23 18.06 -11.76
CA GLY A 228 -1.40 19.20 -11.38
C GLY A 228 -0.89 19.14 -9.94
N CYS A 229 -0.85 17.95 -9.33
CA CYS A 229 -0.49 17.81 -7.91
C CYS A 229 0.96 18.15 -7.59
N THR A 230 1.84 18.01 -8.57
CA THR A 230 3.21 18.50 -8.48
C THR A 230 3.33 19.99 -8.79
N GLN A 231 2.25 20.65 -9.22
CA GLN A 231 2.23 22.03 -9.73
C GLN A 231 1.32 22.95 -8.89
N GLY A 232 1.06 22.58 -7.64
CA GLY A 232 0.30 23.41 -6.70
C GLY A 232 -1.22 23.26 -6.77
N ALA A 233 -1.73 22.15 -7.32
CA ALA A 233 -3.13 21.77 -7.15
C ALA A 233 -3.48 21.63 -5.66
N THR A 234 -4.78 21.68 -5.37
CA THR A 234 -5.26 21.69 -3.99
C THR A 234 -5.41 20.27 -3.43
N TRP A 235 -5.46 20.12 -2.11
CA TRP A 235 -5.67 18.81 -1.45
C TRP A 235 -6.89 18.05 -1.97
N ALA A 236 -8.00 18.76 -2.16
CA ALA A 236 -9.25 18.17 -2.66
C ALA A 236 -9.12 17.61 -4.09
N GLN A 237 -8.15 18.10 -4.87
CA GLN A 237 -7.86 17.57 -6.20
C GLN A 237 -6.86 16.42 -6.15
N CYS A 238 -5.88 16.48 -5.23
CA CYS A 238 -4.77 15.56 -5.23
C CYS A 238 -4.99 14.28 -4.46
N VAL A 239 -5.59 14.36 -3.28
CA VAL A 239 -5.80 13.18 -2.44
C VAL A 239 -6.62 12.11 -3.17
N PRO A 240 -7.73 12.44 -3.88
CA PRO A 240 -8.45 11.46 -4.68
C PRO A 240 -7.58 10.69 -5.70
N GLU A 241 -6.54 11.33 -6.21
CA GLU A 241 -5.63 10.81 -7.24
C GLU A 241 -4.32 10.27 -6.66
N ASP A 242 -4.10 10.38 -5.34
CA ASP A 242 -2.85 10.02 -4.67
C ASP A 242 -2.81 8.53 -4.24
N TRP A 243 -3.04 7.66 -5.22
CA TRP A 243 -2.98 6.22 -5.06
C TRP A 243 -2.24 5.60 -6.23
N ALA A 244 -1.53 4.51 -5.96
CA ALA A 244 -0.87 3.70 -6.96
C ALA A 244 -0.85 2.22 -6.58
N LEU A 245 -0.82 1.37 -7.60
CA LEU A 245 -0.79 -0.08 -7.53
C LEU A 245 0.41 -0.57 -8.33
N LEU A 246 1.48 -0.93 -7.64
CA LEU A 246 2.66 -1.51 -8.26
C LEU A 246 2.35 -2.95 -8.66
N VAL A 247 2.79 -3.33 -9.84
CA VAL A 247 2.75 -4.71 -10.34
C VAL A 247 4.14 -5.30 -10.18
N LEU A 248 4.26 -6.32 -9.33
CA LEU A 248 5.50 -7.06 -9.12
C LEU A 248 5.70 -8.08 -10.24
N LYS A 249 6.95 -8.34 -10.64
CA LYS A 249 7.27 -9.51 -11.46
C LYS A 249 6.80 -10.79 -10.76
N ASP A 250 6.43 -11.79 -11.55
CA ASP A 250 5.99 -13.10 -11.06
C ASP A 250 7.19 -13.95 -10.57
N SER A 251 7.90 -13.47 -9.55
CA SER A 251 9.12 -14.08 -9.02
C SER A 251 9.25 -13.82 -7.51
N PHE A 252 9.15 -14.90 -6.73
CA PHE A 252 9.19 -14.88 -5.26
C PHE A 252 10.26 -15.84 -4.74
N PRO A 253 11.55 -15.48 -4.86
CA PRO A 253 12.67 -16.42 -4.68
C PRO A 253 12.83 -16.95 -3.25
N LYS A 254 12.20 -16.32 -2.26
CA LYS A 254 12.23 -16.69 -0.85
C LYS A 254 10.82 -16.97 -0.29
N GLY A 255 9.91 -17.42 -1.15
CA GLY A 255 8.49 -17.60 -0.82
C GLY A 255 7.71 -16.29 -0.85
N HIS A 256 6.42 -16.37 -0.53
CA HIS A 256 5.48 -15.25 -0.61
C HIS A 256 5.14 -14.72 0.80
N PRO A 257 5.10 -13.39 1.06
CA PRO A 257 4.77 -12.83 2.38
C PRO A 257 3.29 -12.96 2.77
N GLY A 258 2.45 -13.21 1.77
CA GLY A 258 0.99 -13.11 1.84
C GLY A 258 0.52 -11.73 1.39
N TRP A 259 -0.75 -11.43 1.58
CA TRP A 259 -1.32 -10.11 1.30
C TRP A 259 -2.55 -9.85 2.16
N LEU A 260 -2.77 -8.59 2.52
CA LEU A 260 -3.97 -8.18 3.23
C LEU A 260 -5.17 -8.21 2.29
N GLY A 261 -6.35 -8.43 2.86
CA GLY A 261 -7.58 -8.14 2.15
C GLY A 261 -7.75 -6.64 2.02
N TYR A 262 -8.80 -6.23 1.31
CA TYR A 262 -9.16 -4.82 1.23
C TYR A 262 -10.68 -4.69 1.15
N ALA A 263 -11.18 -3.56 1.64
CA ALA A 263 -12.61 -3.31 1.73
C ALA A 263 -12.92 -1.83 1.43
N SER A 264 -14.00 -1.61 0.69
CA SER A 264 -14.62 -0.29 0.65
C SER A 264 -15.71 -0.20 1.70
N LEU A 265 -15.42 0.51 2.79
CA LEU A 265 -16.38 0.67 3.89
C LEU A 265 -17.11 1.99 3.77
N ASN A 266 -18.41 1.94 3.48
CA ASN A 266 -19.25 3.14 3.28
C ASN A 266 -19.81 3.75 4.57
N LEU A 267 -19.45 3.24 5.74
CA LEU A 267 -20.05 3.61 7.02
C LEU A 267 -18.99 4.03 8.04
N ALA A 268 -19.08 5.28 8.47
CA ALA A 268 -18.21 5.86 9.51
C ALA A 268 -18.25 5.03 10.80
N ASP A 269 -19.42 4.49 11.15
CA ASP A 269 -19.63 3.72 12.39
C ASP A 269 -18.96 2.34 12.34
N THR A 270 -18.97 1.67 11.18
CA THR A 270 -18.28 0.40 10.98
C THR A 270 -16.77 0.59 11.05
N ILE A 271 -16.29 1.70 10.48
CA ILE A 271 -14.89 2.06 10.58
C ILE A 271 -14.55 2.43 12.02
N SER A 272 -15.29 3.32 12.69
CA SER A 272 -14.94 3.81 14.03
C SER A 272 -14.91 2.73 15.11
N ALA A 273 -15.67 1.64 14.97
CA ALA A 273 -15.69 0.53 15.93
C ALA A 273 -14.54 -0.49 15.79
N SER A 274 -13.80 -0.52 14.67
CA SER A 274 -12.82 -1.57 14.41
C SER A 274 -11.43 -1.30 15.03
N ASN A 275 -10.58 -2.33 15.16
CA ASN A 275 -9.21 -2.16 15.63
C ASN A 275 -8.31 -1.74 14.46
N LYS A 276 -7.84 -0.49 14.39
CA LYS A 276 -7.06 0.03 13.24
C LYS A 276 -5.60 0.20 13.55
N ARG A 277 -4.77 -0.09 12.56
CA ARG A 277 -3.32 0.11 12.61
C ARG A 277 -2.84 0.75 11.32
N SER A 278 -1.73 1.46 11.42
CA SER A 278 -1.04 2.04 10.28
C SER A 278 0.47 1.90 10.41
N PRO A 279 1.04 0.72 10.12
CA PRO A 279 2.47 0.54 10.10
C PRO A 279 3.09 1.13 8.82
N GLY A 280 4.34 1.55 8.88
CA GLY A 280 5.09 1.98 7.72
C GLY A 280 6.58 2.12 7.99
N TYR A 281 7.27 2.72 7.04
CA TYR A 281 8.71 2.96 7.06
C TYR A 281 8.93 4.47 7.17
N PRO A 282 8.81 5.06 8.37
CA PRO A 282 9.10 6.47 8.56
C PRO A 282 10.54 6.81 8.20
N CYS A 283 10.70 8.02 7.70
CA CYS A 283 11.94 8.77 7.71
C CYS A 283 11.88 9.82 8.82
N CYS A 284 12.97 9.88 9.56
CA CYS A 284 13.25 10.79 10.66
C CYS A 284 14.25 11.87 10.23
N GLY A 285 14.04 13.13 10.63
CA GLY A 285 15.07 14.18 10.52
C GLY A 285 15.02 15.05 9.26
N ASN A 286 13.89 15.06 8.56
CA ASN A 286 13.53 16.13 7.63
C ASN A 286 12.76 17.25 8.37
N SER A 287 12.74 18.44 7.79
CA SER A 287 12.12 19.64 8.39
C SER A 287 10.60 19.50 8.66
N HIS A 288 9.96 18.50 8.05
CA HIS A 288 8.55 18.13 8.21
C HIS A 288 8.32 16.94 9.14
N SER A 289 9.37 16.28 9.62
CA SER A 289 9.24 15.43 10.80
C SER A 289 9.09 16.38 12.00
N PRO A 290 8.04 16.26 12.83
CA PRO A 290 7.83 17.15 13.98
C PRO A 290 8.97 17.14 15.02
N PHE A 291 10.00 16.32 14.80
CA PHE A 291 11.24 16.27 15.56
C PHE A 291 12.39 16.97 14.83
N ASP A 292 12.42 18.30 14.89
CA ASP A 292 13.58 19.09 14.46
C ASP A 292 14.04 20.15 15.50
N ALA A 293 13.62 20.05 16.77
CA ALA A 293 13.86 21.12 17.75
C ALA A 293 14.68 20.74 19.01
N LEU A 294 15.15 19.51 19.17
CA LEU A 294 15.97 19.11 20.34
C LEU A 294 17.36 18.54 20.00
N GLY A 295 17.76 18.61 18.73
CA GLY A 295 19.07 18.15 18.27
C GLY A 295 19.13 16.63 18.09
N ASN A 296 19.26 16.18 16.84
CA ASN A 296 19.76 14.86 16.44
C ASN A 296 19.06 13.59 16.96
N ASP A 297 17.88 13.66 17.58
CA ASP A 297 17.32 12.50 18.26
C ASP A 297 15.97 12.03 17.69
N CYS A 298 16.05 11.10 16.72
CA CYS A 298 15.15 9.94 16.73
C CYS A 298 15.49 8.93 17.85
N ARG A 299 16.26 9.34 18.86
CA ARG A 299 16.59 8.55 20.06
C ARG A 299 15.43 8.36 21.03
N VAL A 300 14.24 8.93 20.79
CA VAL A 300 13.05 8.55 21.59
C VAL A 300 12.78 7.04 21.46
N CYS A 301 13.31 6.38 20.42
CA CYS A 301 13.31 4.92 20.29
C CYS A 301 14.69 4.25 20.41
N GLY A 302 15.72 4.95 20.89
CA GLY A 302 17.07 4.38 21.12
C GLY A 302 17.89 4.03 19.86
N VAL A 303 17.40 4.36 18.65
CA VAL A 303 18.12 4.10 17.39
C VAL A 303 18.92 5.35 17.00
N PRO A 304 20.24 5.24 16.70
CA PRO A 304 21.04 6.38 16.22
C PRO A 304 20.44 7.00 14.95
N ALA A 305 20.40 8.34 14.87
CA ALA A 305 19.83 9.08 13.73
C ALA A 305 20.44 8.70 12.36
N ALA A 306 21.67 8.17 12.34
CA ALA A 306 22.32 7.66 11.13
C ALA A 306 21.70 6.36 10.57
N LEU A 307 20.77 5.71 11.27
CA LEU A 307 20.08 4.46 10.90
C LEU A 307 18.54 4.64 10.78
N ALA A 308 18.04 5.88 10.79
CA ALA A 308 16.65 6.16 11.19
C ALA A 308 15.68 6.47 10.03
N CYS A 309 16.12 6.42 8.76
CA CYS A 309 15.22 6.64 7.63
C CYS A 309 14.92 5.36 6.87
N ASN A 310 13.68 4.89 7.00
CA ASN A 310 13.08 3.82 6.20
C ASN A 310 13.74 2.43 6.36
N ASP A 311 14.63 2.24 7.34
CA ASP A 311 15.32 0.95 7.52
C ASP A 311 14.54 -0.05 8.36
N PHE A 312 13.47 0.41 9.02
CA PHE A 312 12.66 -0.39 9.90
C PHE A 312 11.19 -0.07 9.72
N GLN A 313 10.37 -1.08 9.96
CA GLN A 313 8.94 -0.93 10.04
C GLN A 313 8.52 -0.50 11.45
N TRP A 314 7.78 0.58 11.53
CA TRP A 314 7.22 1.16 12.72
C TRP A 314 5.71 1.21 12.63
N GLY A 315 5.02 1.22 13.77
CA GLY A 315 3.58 1.40 13.83
C GLY A 315 3.12 1.49 15.28
N GLN A 316 1.86 1.81 15.49
CA GLN A 316 1.34 1.97 16.85
C GLN A 316 0.98 0.63 17.49
N PRO A 317 1.20 0.45 18.81
CA PRO A 317 0.70 -0.71 19.56
C PRO A 317 -0.82 -0.72 19.66
N SER A 318 -1.41 0.46 19.73
CA SER A 318 -2.82 0.67 20.01
C SER A 318 -3.60 0.99 18.74
N ASN A 319 -4.92 0.86 18.85
CA ASN A 319 -5.83 1.25 17.79
C ASN A 319 -5.76 2.76 17.55
N CYS A 320 -5.73 3.15 16.28
CA CYS A 320 -5.94 4.54 15.90
C CYS A 320 -7.43 4.92 15.93
N SER A 321 -7.73 6.18 16.22
CA SER A 321 -9.04 6.77 15.96
C SER A 321 -9.22 7.10 14.47
N ILE A 322 -10.47 7.21 14.06
CA ILE A 322 -10.87 7.69 12.73
C ILE A 322 -11.73 8.92 12.97
N GLY A 323 -11.35 10.05 12.39
CA GLY A 323 -11.96 11.36 12.66
C GLY A 323 -13.18 11.63 11.81
N GLY A 324 -13.18 11.14 10.58
CA GLY A 324 -14.26 11.36 9.63
C GLY A 324 -13.80 11.12 8.20
N PHE A 325 -14.67 11.48 7.26
CA PHE A 325 -14.41 11.40 5.84
C PHE A 325 -14.30 12.79 5.23
N GLU A 326 -13.41 12.92 4.24
CA GLU A 326 -13.18 14.17 3.51
C GLU A 326 -13.28 13.94 2.00
N PHE A 327 -13.37 15.05 1.24
CA PHE A 327 -13.38 15.08 -0.22
C PHE A 327 -14.42 14.13 -0.85
N SER A 328 -15.69 14.31 -0.49
CA SER A 328 -16.78 13.44 -0.95
C SER A 328 -16.54 11.95 -0.65
N ASN A 329 -16.00 11.65 0.54
CA ASN A 329 -15.76 10.30 1.03
C ASN A 329 -14.63 9.55 0.29
N LEU A 330 -13.73 10.28 -0.36
CA LEU A 330 -12.54 9.75 -1.03
C LEU A 330 -11.34 9.70 -0.07
N ALA A 331 -11.38 10.44 1.03
CA ALA A 331 -10.35 10.37 2.07
C ALA A 331 -10.97 10.12 3.44
N LEU A 332 -10.14 9.62 4.36
CA LEU A 332 -10.47 9.54 5.77
C LEU A 332 -9.41 10.25 6.60
N THR A 333 -9.81 10.85 7.71
CA THR A 333 -8.87 11.34 8.73
C THR A 333 -8.67 10.28 9.80
N HIS A 334 -7.44 10.14 10.28
CA HIS A 334 -7.10 9.18 11.32
C HIS A 334 -6.10 9.74 12.32
N GLY A 335 -6.12 9.13 13.51
CA GLY A 335 -5.27 9.49 14.62
C GLY A 335 -3.97 8.68 14.71
N CYS A 336 -3.66 7.85 13.71
CA CYS A 336 -2.41 7.10 13.72
C CYS A 336 -1.20 8.02 13.62
N ASP A 337 -0.10 7.67 14.27
CA ASP A 337 1.17 8.37 14.14
C ASP A 337 1.80 8.03 12.83
N VAL A 338 1.95 9.05 12.01
CA VAL A 338 2.64 8.96 10.73
C VAL A 338 3.61 10.13 10.65
N SER A 339 4.60 9.96 9.79
CA SER A 339 5.55 10.99 9.41
C SER A 339 6.00 10.67 7.99
N PRO A 340 6.75 11.56 7.32
CA PRO A 340 7.27 11.30 5.98
C PRO A 340 7.90 9.91 5.88
N GLY A 341 7.63 9.18 4.80
CA GLY A 341 7.97 7.75 4.64
C GLY A 341 6.84 6.78 4.99
N HIS A 342 5.89 7.15 5.86
CA HIS A 342 4.65 6.38 6.05
C HIS A 342 3.70 6.47 4.86
N SER A 343 3.93 7.41 3.95
CA SER A 343 3.18 7.59 2.71
C SER A 343 3.04 6.27 1.95
N GLY A 344 1.82 5.96 1.51
CA GLY A 344 1.45 4.69 0.91
C GLY A 344 1.29 3.50 1.88
N GLY A 345 1.59 3.70 3.16
CA GLY A 345 1.38 2.71 4.21
C GLY A 345 -0.11 2.49 4.49
N PRO A 346 -0.53 1.29 4.88
CA PRO A 346 -1.94 0.95 4.95
C PRO A 346 -2.57 1.48 6.24
N VAL A 347 -3.79 1.99 6.16
CA VAL A 347 -4.74 1.98 7.27
C VAL A 347 -5.58 0.72 7.13
N PHE A 348 -5.47 -0.22 8.07
CA PHE A 348 -6.21 -1.49 8.03
C PHE A 348 -6.90 -1.79 9.34
N TYR A 349 -7.89 -2.70 9.30
CA TYR A 349 -8.57 -3.21 10.48
C TYR A 349 -8.56 -4.74 10.56
N ASN A 350 -8.75 -5.28 11.77
CA ASN A 350 -8.93 -6.71 12.01
C ASN A 350 -10.44 -7.07 12.06
N SER A 351 -10.83 -8.11 11.33
CA SER A 351 -12.13 -8.77 11.41
C SER A 351 -11.93 -10.27 11.57
N GLY A 352 -12.13 -10.81 12.77
CA GLY A 352 -12.06 -12.25 13.01
C GLY A 352 -10.69 -12.88 12.73
N GLY A 353 -9.58 -12.13 12.91
CA GLY A 353 -8.22 -12.61 12.63
C GLY A 353 -7.73 -12.38 11.19
N ASN A 354 -8.61 -11.85 10.34
CA ASN A 354 -8.31 -11.38 8.99
C ASN A 354 -8.10 -9.86 9.00
N TYR A 355 -7.20 -9.37 8.15
CA TYR A 355 -6.84 -7.95 8.10
C TYR A 355 -7.18 -7.37 6.74
N TYR A 356 -7.86 -6.22 6.74
CA TYR A 356 -8.36 -5.57 5.54
C TYR A 356 -7.93 -4.11 5.50
N VAL A 357 -7.26 -3.72 4.41
CA VAL A 357 -6.90 -2.33 4.11
C VAL A 357 -8.16 -1.55 3.74
N ILE A 358 -8.27 -0.33 4.26
CA ILE A 358 -9.38 0.59 4.01
C ILE A 358 -8.91 1.93 3.44
N GLY A 359 -7.60 2.14 3.37
CA GLY A 359 -6.95 3.29 2.77
C GLY A 359 -5.43 3.23 2.95
N GLU A 360 -4.76 4.21 2.39
CA GLU A 360 -3.31 4.40 2.44
C GLU A 360 -2.97 5.81 2.92
N ASN A 361 -1.99 5.94 3.81
CA ASN A 361 -1.57 7.23 4.33
C ASN A 361 -1.10 8.10 3.16
N SER A 362 -1.74 9.23 2.94
CA SER A 362 -1.42 10.14 1.84
C SER A 362 -0.60 11.31 2.36
N ALA A 363 -1.10 12.05 3.35
CA ALA A 363 -0.36 13.16 3.91
C ALA A 363 -0.92 13.64 5.27
N GLU A 364 -0.27 14.62 5.88
CA GLU A 364 -0.68 15.25 7.14
C GLU A 364 -1.47 16.54 6.87
N LYS A 365 -2.67 16.67 7.45
CA LYS A 365 -3.54 17.84 7.25
C LYS A 365 -3.00 19.11 7.88
N TYR A 366 -2.18 18.99 8.92
CA TYR A 366 -1.66 20.12 9.69
C TYR A 366 -0.13 20.11 9.66
N THR A 367 0.48 21.16 9.11
CA THR A 367 1.93 21.22 8.87
C THR A 367 2.77 21.48 10.12
N THR A 368 2.16 21.89 11.24
CA THR A 368 2.86 22.05 12.52
C THR A 368 1.97 21.58 13.68
N CYS A 369 2.50 20.67 14.50
CA CYS A 369 1.84 20.24 15.73
C CYS A 369 1.79 21.35 16.81
N VAL A 370 2.49 22.47 16.59
CA VAL A 370 2.59 23.58 17.53
C VAL A 370 1.48 24.60 17.26
N GLY A 371 0.47 24.62 18.12
CA GLY A 371 -0.57 25.66 18.14
C GLY A 371 -1.92 25.24 17.53
N HIS A 372 -2.01 24.07 16.90
CA HIS A 372 -3.30 23.46 16.60
C HIS A 372 -3.79 22.69 17.84
N PRO A 373 -4.94 23.07 18.45
CA PRO A 373 -5.49 22.32 19.57
C PRO A 373 -5.85 20.92 19.07
N ALA A 374 -4.95 19.96 19.31
CA ALA A 374 -5.13 18.51 19.23
C ALA A 374 -6.26 18.09 18.28
N ALA A 375 -6.08 18.29 16.97
CA ALA A 375 -6.94 17.60 16.02
C ALA A 375 -6.69 16.11 16.28
N ALA A 376 -7.65 15.42 16.89
CA ALA A 376 -7.51 14.02 17.31
C ALA A 376 -7.24 13.07 16.13
N ASN A 377 -7.27 13.57 14.90
CA ASN A 377 -7.08 12.85 13.66
C ASN A 377 -6.40 13.77 12.64
N PRO A 378 -5.11 14.10 12.80
CA PRO A 378 -4.43 15.09 11.96
C PRO A 378 -4.00 14.50 10.61
N ASN A 379 -4.06 13.18 10.46
CA ASN A 379 -3.51 12.48 9.32
C ASN A 379 -4.61 12.10 8.33
N LEU A 380 -4.26 12.15 7.06
CA LEU A 380 -5.16 11.90 5.96
C LEU A 380 -4.71 10.66 5.20
N ALA A 381 -5.63 9.71 5.07
CA ALA A 381 -5.46 8.56 4.21
C ALA A 381 -6.38 8.67 3.00
N ARG A 382 -5.84 8.36 1.81
CA ARG A 382 -6.67 8.10 0.63
C ARG A 382 -7.44 6.82 0.91
N ARG A 383 -8.77 6.90 0.89
CA ARG A 383 -9.67 5.78 1.22
C ARG A 383 -9.78 4.84 0.02
N ILE A 384 -9.91 3.54 0.28
CA ILE A 384 -10.40 2.60 -0.75
C ILE A 384 -11.91 2.82 -0.93
N ASP A 385 -12.28 3.70 -1.86
CA ASP A 385 -13.67 3.84 -2.31
C ASP A 385 -14.07 2.71 -3.29
N ASN A 386 -15.32 2.73 -3.78
CA ASN A 386 -15.85 1.68 -4.64
C ASN A 386 -15.08 1.55 -5.98
N ASN A 387 -14.60 2.65 -6.56
CA ASN A 387 -13.84 2.64 -7.80
C ASN A 387 -12.46 2.05 -7.57
N LEU A 388 -11.72 2.56 -6.58
CA LEU A 388 -10.40 2.02 -6.25
C LEU A 388 -10.48 0.54 -5.85
N HIS A 389 -11.48 0.16 -5.06
CA HIS A 389 -11.76 -1.24 -4.74
C HIS A 389 -11.93 -2.10 -6.00
N SER A 390 -12.70 -1.60 -6.98
CA SER A 390 -12.96 -2.34 -8.21
C SER A 390 -11.71 -2.46 -9.08
N ILE A 391 -10.90 -1.40 -9.16
CA ILE A 391 -9.60 -1.39 -9.85
C ILE A 391 -8.66 -2.41 -9.21
N ILE A 392 -8.47 -2.38 -7.88
CA ILE A 392 -7.61 -3.34 -7.17
C ILE A 392 -8.08 -4.78 -7.46
N THR A 393 -9.39 -5.02 -7.39
CA THR A 393 -9.98 -6.34 -7.63
C THR A 393 -9.74 -6.84 -9.05
N LEU A 394 -9.91 -5.96 -10.03
CA LEU A 394 -9.67 -6.28 -11.43
C LEU A 394 -8.19 -6.57 -11.68
N LEU A 395 -7.28 -5.76 -11.13
CA LEU A 395 -5.84 -5.94 -11.32
C LEU A 395 -5.33 -7.22 -10.65
N LYS A 396 -5.85 -7.59 -9.48
CA LYS A 396 -5.54 -8.91 -8.90
C LYS A 396 -5.95 -10.06 -9.83
N ALA A 397 -7.02 -9.88 -10.59
CA ALA A 397 -7.45 -10.89 -11.55
C ALA A 397 -6.57 -10.95 -12.81
N PHE A 398 -6.04 -9.80 -13.27
CA PHE A 398 -5.09 -9.74 -14.39
C PHE A 398 -3.69 -10.25 -14.00
N TYR A 399 -3.30 -10.10 -12.73
CA TYR A 399 -1.98 -10.47 -12.22
C TYR A 399 -2.09 -11.47 -11.05
N PRO A 400 -2.58 -12.70 -11.32
CA PRO A 400 -2.84 -13.71 -10.30
C PRO A 400 -1.60 -14.20 -9.55
#